data_AF-T0PXC3-F1
#
_entry.id   AF-T0PXC3-F1
#
_cell.length_a   1.000
_cell.length_b   1.000
_cell.length_c   1.000
_cell.angle_alpha   90.00
_cell.angle_beta   90.00
_cell.angle_gamma   90.00
#
_symmetry.space_group_name_H-M   'P 1'
#
loop_
_entity.id
_entity.type
_entity.pdbx_description
1 polymer ?
#
loop_
_entity_poly.entity_id
_entity_poly.type
_entity_poly.pdbx_seq_one_letter_code
_entity_poly.pdbx_strand_id
1 'polypeptide(L)'
;MRNTHVSLFSDAVDDVLRLHRVQEAATENDAPVDLATVFPPTLMRRFELQLVPGVKTKPVPIREVKASKVGSFVRIKGTVARVSNVKPLVIVATYTCEVCSFEVYQEIKSRDFNPLVRQHDQRAPPLCQKVTLQELPDQVPMVHIPRPFTVYLRGELTRSCEFQNDLSSEK
;
A
#
# COMPACT_ATOMS: atom_id res chain seq x y z
N MET A 1 28.15 16.54 -9.76
CA MET A 1 27.05 15.57 -9.92
C MET A 1 26.82 14.95 -8.55
N ARG A 2 25.72 15.29 -7.88
CA ARG A 2 25.47 14.92 -6.48
C ARG A 2 24.70 13.60 -6.47
N ASN A 3 25.35 12.51 -6.09
CA ASN A 3 24.67 11.24 -5.86
C ASN A 3 23.73 11.43 -4.66
N THR A 4 22.43 11.37 -4.93
CA THR A 4 21.38 11.30 -3.91
C THR A 4 20.82 9.90 -4.02
N HIS A 5 21.07 9.08 -3.02
CA HIS A 5 20.65 7.68 -3.05
C HIS A 5 19.18 7.61 -2.61
N VAL A 6 18.36 6.91 -3.39
CA VAL A 6 16.98 6.59 -3.02
C VAL A 6 16.99 5.23 -2.34
N SER A 7 16.91 5.23 -1.03
CA SER A 7 16.83 4.02 -0.23
C SER A 7 15.38 3.63 0.00
N LEU A 8 15.01 2.47 -0.54
CA LEU A 8 13.76 1.78 -0.20
C LEU A 8 14.02 1.00 1.08
N PHE A 9 13.86 1.64 2.23
CA PHE A 9 14.19 1.00 3.49
C PHE A 9 13.11 0.06 4.00
N SER A 10 13.56 -1.00 4.67
CA SER A 10 12.78 -1.92 5.49
C SER A 10 12.74 -1.41 6.93
N ASP A 11 11.69 -1.79 7.67
CA ASP A 11 11.32 -1.34 9.02
C ASP A 11 12.48 -1.19 10.04
N ALA A 12 13.56 -1.98 9.91
CA ALA A 12 14.71 -1.93 10.81
C ALA A 12 15.54 -0.63 10.72
N VAL A 13 15.57 0.05 9.57
CA VAL A 13 16.42 1.23 9.37
C VAL A 13 15.78 2.49 9.96
N ASP A 14 14.44 2.54 9.97
CA ASP A 14 13.66 3.61 10.60
C ASP A 14 13.81 3.62 12.14
N ASP A 15 14.07 2.47 12.75
CA ASP A 15 14.40 2.38 14.19
C ASP A 15 15.76 2.98 14.49
N VAL A 16 16.78 2.69 13.67
CA VAL A 16 18.12 3.24 13.82
C VAL A 16 18.13 4.76 13.63
N LEU A 17 17.41 5.27 12.62
CA LEU A 17 17.26 6.71 12.38
C LEU A 17 16.57 7.43 13.54
N ARG A 18 15.57 6.81 14.16
CA ARG A 18 14.92 7.33 15.37
C ARG A 18 15.87 7.38 16.56
N LEU A 19 16.60 6.29 16.80
CA LEU A 19 17.56 6.19 17.90
C LEU A 19 18.66 7.25 17.79
N HIS A 20 19.20 7.48 16.59
CA HIS A 20 20.24 8.48 16.38
C HIS A 20 19.75 9.91 16.67
N ARG A 21 18.54 10.28 16.24
CA ARG A 21 17.99 11.63 16.53
C ARG A 21 17.55 11.81 17.97
N VAL A 22 17.05 10.77 18.64
CA VAL A 22 16.75 10.82 20.08
C VAL A 22 18.05 11.01 20.88
N GLN A 23 19.15 10.38 20.46
CA GLN A 23 20.47 10.58 21.07
C GLN A 23 21.03 11.98 20.82
N GLU A 24 20.91 12.53 19.61
CA GLU A 24 21.32 13.91 19.30
C GLU A 24 20.50 14.94 20.10
N ALA A 25 19.18 14.76 20.17
CA ALA A 25 18.29 15.63 20.96
C ALA A 25 18.54 15.54 22.47
N ALA A 26 19.08 14.43 22.97
CA ALA A 26 19.48 14.30 24.38
C ALA A 26 20.81 15.02 24.70
N THR A 27 21.58 15.42 23.68
CA THR A 27 22.93 15.98 23.85
C THR A 27 22.95 17.51 23.77
N GLU A 28 21.93 18.16 23.17
CA GLU A 28 21.84 19.63 23.03
C GLU A 28 20.49 20.19 23.55
N ASN A 29 20.48 20.72 24.79
CA ASN A 29 19.57 21.73 25.37
C ASN A 29 18.05 21.78 24.99
N ASP A 30 17.20 21.44 25.98
CA ASP A 30 15.92 22.09 26.41
C ASP A 30 14.93 22.72 25.39
N ALA A 31 14.77 22.14 24.20
CA ALA A 31 13.55 22.34 23.41
C ALA A 31 13.00 20.98 22.95
N PRO A 32 11.74 20.62 23.27
CA PRO A 32 11.15 19.42 22.72
C PRO A 32 10.98 19.61 21.21
N VAL A 33 11.92 19.08 20.44
CA VAL A 33 11.79 18.98 18.99
C VAL A 33 10.60 18.07 18.74
N ASP A 34 9.47 18.66 18.33
CA ASP A 34 8.26 17.89 18.07
C ASP A 34 8.51 16.93 16.89
N LEU A 35 8.65 15.64 17.22
CA LEU A 35 8.94 14.56 16.29
C LEU A 35 7.90 14.50 15.15
N ALA A 36 6.69 15.00 15.38
CA ALA A 36 5.63 15.10 14.38
C ALA A 36 5.89 16.17 13.30
N THR A 37 6.73 17.16 13.59
CA THR A 37 7.14 18.19 12.61
C THR A 37 8.31 17.72 11.75
N VAL A 38 9.12 16.80 12.30
CA VAL A 38 10.35 16.31 11.69
C VAL A 38 10.13 15.07 10.83
N PHE A 39 9.23 14.18 11.26
CA PHE A 39 8.91 12.96 10.54
C PHE A 39 7.46 12.98 10.07
N PRO A 40 7.19 12.63 8.80
CA PRO A 40 5.81 12.50 8.35
C PRO A 40 5.12 11.42 9.19
N PRO A 41 3.86 11.63 9.61
CA PRO A 41 3.14 10.69 10.49
C PRO A 41 2.97 9.32 9.85
N THR A 42 3.04 9.24 8.52
CA THR A 42 3.01 8.00 7.74
C THR A 42 4.26 7.12 7.97
N LEU A 43 5.41 7.71 8.28
CA LEU A 43 6.63 6.99 8.71
C LEU A 43 6.54 6.56 10.19
N MET A 44 5.61 7.14 10.96
CA MET A 44 5.36 6.77 12.36
C MET A 44 4.28 5.71 12.55
N ARG A 45 3.53 5.34 11.50
CA ARG A 45 2.48 4.33 11.55
C ARG A 45 3.03 2.95 11.20
N ARG A 46 3.28 2.14 12.24
CA ARG A 46 3.72 0.73 12.13
C ARG A 46 2.58 -0.30 12.16
N PHE A 47 1.35 0.16 11.95
CA PHE A 47 0.17 -0.70 11.96
C PHE A 47 -0.67 -0.41 10.72
N GLU A 48 -1.23 -1.47 10.15
CA GLU A 48 -2.26 -1.37 9.11
C GLU A 48 -3.64 -1.52 9.77
N LEU A 49 -4.57 -0.64 9.39
CA LEU A 49 -5.97 -0.78 9.80
C LEU A 49 -6.75 -1.47 8.69
N GLN A 50 -7.32 -2.63 9.01
CA GLN A 50 -8.19 -3.37 8.10
C GLN A 50 -9.64 -3.26 8.56
N LEU A 51 -10.51 -2.88 7.64
CA LEU A 51 -11.94 -2.88 7.87
C LEU A 51 -12.48 -4.28 7.54
N VAL A 52 -12.89 -5.00 8.57
CA VAL A 52 -13.53 -6.31 8.42
C VAL A 52 -15.04 -6.09 8.24
N PRO A 53 -15.67 -6.69 7.22
CA PRO A 53 -17.13 -6.60 7.07
C PRO A 53 -17.85 -7.23 8.25
N GLY A 54 -18.83 -6.51 8.79
CA GLY A 54 -19.74 -7.07 9.77
C GLY A 54 -20.49 -8.29 9.23
N VAL A 55 -20.80 -9.24 10.12
CA VAL A 55 -21.45 -10.52 9.79
C VAL A 55 -22.80 -10.33 9.06
N LYS A 56 -23.48 -9.21 9.32
CA LYS A 56 -24.78 -8.87 8.70
C LYS A 56 -24.67 -8.39 7.25
N THR A 57 -23.47 -8.09 6.75
CA THR A 57 -23.26 -7.57 5.40
C THR A 57 -23.38 -8.69 4.37
N LYS A 58 -24.45 -8.64 3.58
CA LYS A 58 -24.71 -9.61 2.51
C LYS A 58 -23.72 -9.42 1.35
N PRO A 59 -23.23 -10.51 0.73
CA PRO A 59 -22.38 -10.44 -0.44
C PRO A 59 -23.19 -9.94 -1.65
N VAL A 60 -22.63 -8.99 -2.39
CA VAL A 60 -23.18 -8.44 -3.63
C VAL A 60 -22.49 -9.13 -4.81
N PRO A 61 -23.24 -9.62 -5.81
CA PRO A 61 -22.64 -10.19 -7.01
C PRO A 61 -21.89 -9.10 -7.81
N ILE A 62 -20.77 -9.47 -8.44
CA ILE A 62 -19.90 -8.51 -9.18
C ILE A 62 -20.72 -7.69 -10.20
N ARG A 63 -21.70 -8.31 -10.87
CA ARG A 63 -22.56 -7.67 -11.86
C ARG A 63 -23.45 -6.54 -11.31
N GLU A 64 -23.80 -6.59 -10.02
CA GLU A 64 -24.60 -5.56 -9.35
C GLU A 64 -23.75 -4.39 -8.84
N VAL A 65 -22.42 -4.53 -8.84
CA VAL A 65 -21.50 -3.45 -8.46
C VAL A 65 -21.50 -2.37 -9.55
N LYS A 66 -22.39 -1.40 -9.40
CA LYS A 66 -22.56 -0.24 -10.29
C LYS A 66 -21.95 1.04 -9.68
N ALA A 67 -22.00 2.13 -10.44
CA ALA A 67 -21.50 3.44 -10.02
C ALA A 67 -22.07 3.93 -8.67
N SER A 68 -23.28 3.52 -8.31
CA SER A 68 -23.92 3.86 -7.03
C SER A 68 -23.19 3.30 -5.79
N LYS A 69 -22.29 2.34 -5.95
CA LYS A 69 -21.48 1.75 -4.88
C LYS A 69 -20.04 2.26 -4.83
N VAL A 70 -19.68 3.22 -5.68
CA VAL A 70 -18.34 3.82 -5.65
C VAL A 70 -18.14 4.58 -4.34
N GLY A 71 -17.01 4.32 -3.67
CA GLY A 71 -16.71 4.89 -2.35
C GLY A 71 -17.42 4.20 -1.18
N SER A 72 -18.24 3.18 -1.43
CA SER A 72 -18.89 2.38 -0.39
C SER A 72 -18.10 1.10 -0.07
N PHE A 73 -18.17 0.65 1.18
CA PHE A 73 -17.61 -0.63 1.59
C PHE A 73 -18.60 -1.77 1.24
N VAL A 74 -18.18 -2.68 0.36
CA VAL A 74 -19.02 -3.78 -0.16
C VAL A 74 -18.32 -5.13 -0.01
N ARG A 75 -19.12 -6.17 0.28
CA ARG A 75 -18.66 -7.56 0.29
C ARG A 75 -18.99 -8.19 -1.06
N ILE A 76 -18.01 -8.80 -1.72
CA ILE A 76 -18.16 -9.42 -3.05
C ILE A 76 -17.72 -10.88 -2.94
N LYS A 77 -18.37 -11.77 -3.68
CA LYS A 77 -17.95 -13.17 -3.86
C LYS A 77 -17.57 -13.41 -5.31
N GLY A 78 -16.52 -14.19 -5.52
CA GLY A 78 -16.01 -14.52 -6.84
C GLY A 78 -14.84 -15.50 -6.77
N THR A 79 -14.52 -16.11 -7.90
CA THR A 79 -13.39 -17.05 -8.03
C THR A 79 -12.15 -16.28 -8.48
N VAL A 80 -10.98 -16.61 -7.93
CA VAL A 80 -9.72 -15.97 -8.31
C VAL A 80 -9.28 -16.46 -9.69
N ALA A 81 -9.23 -15.56 -10.68
CA ALA A 81 -8.83 -15.87 -12.05
C ALA A 81 -7.35 -15.62 -12.34
N ARG A 82 -6.76 -14.57 -11.76
CA ARG A 82 -5.33 -14.28 -11.94
C ARG A 82 -4.77 -13.57 -10.73
N VAL A 83 -3.58 -13.99 -10.32
CA VAL A 83 -2.82 -13.36 -9.24
C VAL A 83 -1.48 -12.88 -9.83
N SER A 84 -1.14 -11.60 -9.64
CA SER A 84 0.19 -11.11 -10.00
C SER A 84 1.21 -11.41 -8.89
N ASN A 85 2.50 -11.39 -9.25
CA ASN A 85 3.57 -11.42 -8.25
C ASN A 85 3.46 -10.23 -7.28
N VAL A 86 3.87 -10.47 -6.04
CA VAL A 86 3.99 -9.42 -5.02
C VAL A 86 5.18 -8.55 -5.37
N LYS A 87 4.98 -7.25 -5.22
CA LYS A 87 5.98 -6.24 -5.51
C LYS A 87 5.91 -5.19 -4.38
N PRO A 88 7.05 -4.61 -3.95
CA PRO A 88 7.10 -3.76 -2.75
C PRO A 88 6.47 -2.38 -3.01
N LEU A 89 5.68 -1.88 -2.05
CA LEU A 89 5.04 -0.57 -2.11
C LEU A 89 5.90 0.48 -1.39
N VAL A 90 6.21 1.58 -2.06
CA VAL A 90 6.88 2.74 -1.45
C VAL A 90 5.83 3.72 -0.96
N ILE A 91 5.86 4.05 0.33
CA ILE A 91 4.91 4.98 0.97
C ILE A 91 5.62 6.29 1.32
N VAL A 92 6.86 6.21 1.77
CA VAL A 92 7.73 7.35 2.03
C VAL A 92 9.05 7.13 1.30
N ALA A 93 9.46 8.11 0.50
CA ALA A 93 10.79 8.15 -0.07
C ALA A 93 11.67 9.07 0.78
N THR A 94 12.80 8.53 1.24
CA THR A 94 13.82 9.30 1.96
C THR A 94 14.97 9.55 1.01
N TYR A 95 15.30 10.83 0.79
CA TYR A 95 16.44 11.27 0.00
C TYR A 95 17.52 11.75 0.94
N THR A 96 18.69 11.14 0.90
CA THR A 96 19.84 11.57 1.68
C THR A 96 20.88 12.21 0.77
N CYS A 97 21.46 13.32 1.23
CA CYS A 97 22.58 13.96 0.54
C CYS A 97 23.89 13.47 1.16
N GLU A 98 24.77 12.85 0.37
CA GLU A 98 26.06 12.33 0.85
C GLU A 98 27.04 13.43 1.32
N VAL A 99 26.84 14.67 0.88
CA VAL A 99 27.77 15.79 1.16
C VAL A 99 27.40 16.54 2.43
N CYS A 100 26.11 16.74 2.68
CA CYS A 100 25.63 17.51 3.84
C CYS A 100 24.84 16.67 4.85
N SER A 101 24.70 15.36 4.60
CA SER A 101 23.97 14.42 5.44
C SER A 101 22.53 14.85 5.75
N PHE A 102 21.95 15.75 4.94
CA PHE A 102 20.58 16.20 5.11
C PHE A 102 19.62 15.21 4.45
N GLU A 103 18.49 14.97 5.12
CA GLU A 103 17.48 14.01 4.70
C GLU A 103 16.17 14.73 4.36
N VAL A 104 15.60 14.39 3.21
CA VAL A 104 14.30 14.90 2.77
C VAL A 104 13.32 13.74 2.68
N TYR A 105 12.19 13.86 3.38
CA TYR A 105 11.11 12.88 3.38
C TYR A 105 9.98 13.33 2.45
N GLN A 106 9.62 12.49 1.49
CA GLN A 106 8.50 12.75 0.57
C GLN A 106 7.43 11.66 0.72
N GLU A 107 6.22 12.08 1.07
CA GLU A 107 5.06 11.18 1.16
C GLU A 107 4.46 10.90 -0.21
N ILE A 108 4.33 9.62 -0.55
CA ILE A 108 3.78 9.15 -1.83
C ILE A 108 2.31 8.77 -1.63
N LYS A 109 1.40 9.67 -2.01
CA LYS A 109 -0.06 9.42 -1.96
C LYS A 109 -0.60 8.79 -3.24
N SER A 110 0.10 9.03 -4.35
CA SER A 110 -0.36 8.69 -5.69
C SER A 110 0.25 7.39 -6.19
N ARG A 111 -0.45 6.81 -7.16
CA ARG A 111 0.01 5.65 -7.91
C ARG A 111 1.27 5.98 -8.72
N ASP A 112 1.22 7.04 -9.49
CA ASP A 112 2.41 7.53 -10.17
C ASP A 112 3.10 8.55 -9.29
N PHE A 113 4.42 8.43 -9.20
CA PHE A 113 5.25 9.30 -8.40
C PHE A 113 6.44 9.78 -9.22
N ASN A 114 6.70 11.09 -9.16
CA ASN A 114 7.85 11.71 -9.81
C ASN A 114 8.89 12.05 -8.73
N PRO A 115 10.09 11.46 -8.79
CA PRO A 115 11.13 11.75 -7.81
C PRO A 115 11.57 13.22 -7.90
N LEU A 116 11.92 13.81 -6.75
CA LEU A 116 12.33 15.23 -6.66
C LEU A 116 13.69 15.53 -7.32
N VAL A 117 14.51 14.51 -7.60
CA VAL A 117 15.79 14.66 -8.30
C VAL A 117 15.73 13.97 -9.66
N ARG A 118 16.14 14.71 -10.71
CA ARG A 118 16.32 14.19 -12.07
C ARG A 118 17.52 13.26 -12.10
N GLN A 119 17.36 12.14 -12.79
CA GLN A 119 18.34 11.08 -13.02
C GLN A 119 18.39 10.01 -11.92
N HIS A 120 17.39 9.13 -11.94
CA HIS A 120 17.55 7.77 -12.47
C HIS A 120 16.14 7.31 -12.85
N ASP A 121 16.00 6.65 -13.99
CA ASP A 121 14.73 6.22 -14.59
C ASP A 121 14.11 5.05 -13.81
N GLN A 122 14.00 5.19 -12.49
CA GLN A 122 13.25 4.29 -11.63
C GLN A 122 11.82 4.80 -11.58
N ARG A 123 11.12 4.62 -12.70
CA ARG A 123 9.67 4.59 -12.73
C ARG A 123 9.24 3.35 -11.95
N ALA A 124 9.29 3.43 -10.62
CA ALA A 124 8.77 2.40 -9.74
C ALA A 124 7.24 2.51 -9.84
N PRO A 125 6.55 1.55 -10.47
CA PRO A 125 5.10 1.57 -10.42
C PRO A 125 4.65 1.43 -8.96
N PRO A 126 3.43 1.85 -8.63
CA PRO A 126 2.83 1.63 -7.32
C PRO A 126 2.42 0.17 -7.22
N LEU A 127 3.10 -0.56 -6.36
CA LEU A 127 3.11 -2.01 -6.39
C LEU A 127 2.28 -2.58 -5.25
N CYS A 128 1.02 -2.84 -5.58
CA CYS A 128 0.10 -3.66 -4.81
C CYS A 128 -0.07 -4.99 -5.57
N GLN A 129 -0.32 -6.10 -4.86
CA GLN A 129 -0.62 -7.36 -5.54
C GLN A 129 -1.96 -7.21 -6.26
N LYS A 130 -1.94 -7.31 -7.59
CA LYS A 130 -3.14 -7.21 -8.43
C LYS A 130 -3.75 -8.60 -8.54
N VAL A 131 -4.99 -8.72 -8.10
CA VAL A 131 -5.79 -9.93 -8.23
C VAL A 131 -7.00 -9.63 -9.11
N THR A 132 -7.24 -10.46 -10.12
CA THR A 132 -8.47 -10.39 -10.91
C THR A 132 -9.39 -11.53 -10.51
N LEU A 133 -10.61 -11.16 -10.12
CA LEU A 133 -11.70 -12.04 -9.77
C LEU A 133 -12.64 -12.22 -10.95
N GLN A 134 -13.27 -13.38 -11.01
CA GLN A 134 -14.32 -13.70 -11.95
C GLN A 134 -15.63 -13.95 -11.20
N GLU A 135 -16.74 -13.62 -11.85
CA GLU A 135 -18.09 -13.93 -11.37
C GLU A 135 -18.24 -15.44 -11.13
N LEU A 136 -18.98 -15.79 -10.08
CA LEU A 136 -19.40 -17.16 -9.82
C LEU A 136 -20.34 -17.64 -10.93
N PRO A 137 -20.22 -18.90 -11.40
CA PRO A 137 -21.03 -19.41 -12.50
C PRO A 137 -22.54 -19.35 -12.21
N ASP A 138 -22.94 -19.58 -10.96
CA ASP A 138 -24.34 -19.51 -10.52
C ASP A 138 -24.97 -18.13 -10.67
N GLN A 139 -24.14 -17.08 -10.73
CA GLN A 139 -24.57 -15.69 -10.83
C GLN A 139 -24.55 -15.18 -12.29
N VAL A 140 -24.12 -16.03 -13.23
CA VAL A 140 -24.01 -15.68 -14.65
C VAL A 140 -25.28 -16.14 -15.37
N PRO A 141 -26.08 -15.23 -15.95
CA PRO A 141 -27.24 -15.58 -16.74
C PRO A 141 -26.85 -16.40 -17.98
N MET A 142 -27.76 -17.27 -18.44
CA MET A 142 -27.54 -18.35 -19.42
C MET A 142 -26.97 -17.96 -20.80
N VAL A 143 -26.70 -16.68 -21.08
CA VAL A 143 -26.18 -16.18 -22.37
C VAL A 143 -25.04 -15.16 -22.20
N HIS A 144 -24.66 -14.83 -20.97
CA HIS A 144 -23.67 -13.78 -20.72
C HIS A 144 -22.29 -14.34 -20.39
N ILE A 145 -21.25 -13.61 -20.80
CA ILE A 145 -19.87 -13.89 -20.43
C ILE A 145 -19.61 -13.34 -19.02
N PRO A 146 -18.91 -14.08 -18.13
CA PRO A 146 -18.54 -13.61 -16.79
C PRO A 146 -17.70 -12.33 -16.85
N ARG A 147 -17.98 -11.36 -15.98
CA ARG A 147 -17.20 -10.12 -15.93
C ARG A 147 -15.98 -10.24 -15.01
N PRO A 148 -14.79 -9.78 -15.44
CA PRO A 148 -13.63 -9.70 -14.57
C PRO A 148 -13.71 -8.47 -13.66
N PHE A 149 -13.28 -8.62 -12.41
CA PHE A 149 -13.18 -7.55 -11.42
C PHE A 149 -11.75 -7.47 -10.86
N THR A 150 -11.13 -6.29 -10.82
CA THR A 150 -9.74 -6.13 -10.35
C THR A 150 -9.70 -5.62 -8.92
N VAL A 151 -9.01 -6.33 -8.04
CA VAL A 151 -8.75 -5.97 -6.65
C VAL A 151 -7.25 -5.76 -6.46
N TYR A 152 -6.89 -4.78 -5.62
CA TYR A 152 -5.52 -4.54 -5.21
C TYR A 152 -5.37 -4.91 -3.74
N LEU A 153 -4.54 -5.89 -3.44
CA LEU A 153 -4.21 -6.29 -2.08
C LEU A 153 -3.00 -5.50 -1.59
N ARG A 154 -3.04 -5.11 -0.32
CA ARG A 154 -2.01 -4.33 0.38
C ARG A 154 -1.63 -5.01 1.69
N GLY A 155 -0.43 -4.69 2.17
CA GLY A 155 0.10 -5.16 3.45
C GLY A 155 0.07 -6.68 3.60
N GLU A 156 -0.47 -7.14 4.72
CA GLU A 156 -0.49 -8.55 5.12
C GLU A 156 -1.47 -9.40 4.30
N LEU A 157 -2.41 -8.76 3.58
CA LEU A 157 -3.31 -9.47 2.66
C LEU A 157 -2.57 -9.93 1.40
N THR A 158 -1.36 -9.43 1.16
CA THR A 158 -0.57 -9.95 0.05
C THR A 158 -0.20 -11.42 0.31
N ARG A 159 -0.33 -12.26 -0.73
CA ARG A 159 -0.13 -13.73 -0.70
C ARG A 159 -1.22 -14.55 -0.02
N SER A 160 -2.30 -13.96 0.47
CA SER A 160 -3.41 -14.73 1.06
C SER A 160 -4.29 -15.43 0.01
N CYS A 161 -4.22 -14.99 -1.25
CA CYS A 161 -5.06 -15.47 -2.34
C CYS A 161 -4.27 -16.39 -3.27
N GLU A 162 -4.82 -17.57 -3.54
CA GLU A 162 -4.29 -18.53 -4.51
C GLU A 162 -5.25 -18.69 -5.69
N PHE A 163 -4.71 -19.19 -6.81
CA PHE A 163 -5.49 -19.44 -8.01
C PHE A 163 -6.58 -20.49 -7.76
N GLN A 164 -7.78 -20.25 -8.30
CA GLN A 164 -8.92 -21.17 -8.22
C GLN A 164 -9.55 -21.34 -6.82
N ASN A 165 -9.13 -20.56 -5.82
CA ASN A 165 -9.86 -20.46 -4.56
C ASN A 165 -11.11 -19.58 -4.74
N ASP A 166 -12.24 -20.07 -4.22
CA ASP A 166 -13.42 -19.26 -4.04
C ASP A 166 -13.18 -18.31 -2.86
N LEU A 167 -13.22 -17.00 -3.13
CA LEU A 167 -13.17 -16.00 -2.08
C LEU A 167 -14.55 -15.93 -1.40
N SER A 168 -14.89 -16.96 -0.62
CA SER A 168 -15.81 -16.81 0.48
C SER A 168 -15.02 -16.24 1.65
N SER A 169 -15.28 -14.99 1.99
CA SER A 169 -14.89 -14.42 3.30
C SER A 169 -15.51 -15.28 4.41
N GLU A 170 -14.81 -16.33 4.79
CA GLU A 170 -15.16 -17.30 5.81
C GLU A 170 -13.98 -17.39 6.79
N LYS A 171 -13.58 -16.22 7.28
CA LYS A 171 -12.93 -16.00 8.56
C LYS A 171 -13.47 -14.69 9.13
#